data_AF-A0A9E3X786-F1
#
_entry.id   AF-A0A9E3X786-F1
#
_cell.length_a   1.000
_cell.length_b   1.000
_cell.length_c   1.000
_cell.angle_alpha   90.00
_cell.angle_beta   90.00
_cell.angle_gamma   90.00
#
_symmetry.space_group_name_H-M   'P 1'
#
loop_
_entity.id
_entity.type
_entity.pdbx_description
1 polymer ?
#
loop_
_entity_poly.entity_id
_entity_poly.type
_entity_poly.pdbx_seq_one_letter_code
_entity_poly.pdbx_strand_id
1 'polypeptide(L)'
;MRVEWRWGSAEAIFDIVGIGLGWWWADSVAAGFISLEVLMDGYTNIRQAMSDLMDQRPTAVGSEEALNIGERLCAKIRRRVDVADVEVRLREEGHVFSGELFVALRESDTLPSRIAAKVADIAEDAAAFDWRLYNLVVMPVTPQSLTTEEQG
;
A
#
# COMPACT_ATOMS: atom_id res chain seq x y z
N MET A 1 33.77 -40.98 -4.41
CA MET A 1 32.48 -41.26 -3.76
C MET A 1 32.72 -42.17 -2.57
N ARG A 2 32.58 -41.65 -1.35
CA ARG A 2 32.59 -42.45 -0.12
C ARG A 2 31.27 -42.14 0.60
N VAL A 3 30.41 -43.13 0.68
CA VAL A 3 29.14 -43.02 1.41
C VAL A 3 29.42 -43.50 2.83
N GLU A 4 29.25 -42.59 3.78
CA GLU A 4 29.47 -42.80 5.21
C GLU A 4 28.21 -43.50 5.80
N TRP A 5 28.00 -44.78 5.46
CA TRP A 5 26.81 -45.57 5.86
C TRP A 5 26.72 -45.91 7.36
N ARG A 6 27.64 -45.39 8.18
CA ARG A 6 27.82 -45.78 9.60
C ARG A 6 27.09 -44.89 10.61
N TRP A 7 26.47 -43.80 10.17
CA TRP A 7 25.82 -42.82 11.07
C TRP A 7 24.29 -42.97 11.13
N GLY A 8 23.65 -43.55 10.11
CA GLY A 8 22.18 -43.69 10.07
C GLY A 8 21.61 -44.74 11.04
N SER A 9 22.44 -45.66 11.54
CA SER A 9 21.98 -46.70 12.49
C SER A 9 22.01 -46.23 13.95
N ALA A 10 22.81 -45.20 14.27
CA ALA A 10 22.93 -44.71 15.64
C ALA A 10 21.72 -43.88 16.05
N GLU A 11 21.19 -43.03 15.16
CA GLU A 11 20.00 -42.21 15.40
C GLU A 11 18.76 -43.08 15.68
N ALA A 12 18.56 -44.14 14.89
CA ALA A 12 17.44 -45.07 15.08
C ALA A 12 17.50 -45.86 16.42
N ILE A 13 18.70 -46.14 16.93
CA ILE A 13 18.88 -46.83 18.23
C ILE A 13 18.59 -45.85 19.38
N PHE A 14 18.99 -44.59 19.26
CA PHE A 14 18.68 -43.56 20.25
C PHE A 14 17.18 -43.29 20.36
N ASP A 15 16.44 -43.32 19.25
CA ASP A 15 14.98 -43.22 19.25
C ASP A 15 14.31 -44.37 20.02
N ILE A 16 14.72 -45.62 19.74
CA ILE A 16 14.14 -46.80 20.38
C ILE A 16 14.50 -46.85 21.88
N VAL A 17 15.72 -46.49 22.25
CA VAL A 17 16.17 -46.40 23.66
C VAL A 17 15.47 -45.25 24.39
N GLY A 18 15.23 -44.12 23.72
CA GLY A 18 14.50 -42.97 24.27
C GLY A 18 13.03 -43.28 24.56
N ILE A 19 12.37 -44.04 23.70
CA ILE A 19 11.01 -44.56 23.95
C ILE A 19 11.03 -45.58 25.11
N GLY A 20 12.05 -46.44 25.17
CA GLY A 20 12.24 -47.43 26.24
C GLY A 20 12.55 -46.84 27.63
N LEU A 21 13.15 -45.64 27.70
CA LEU A 21 13.45 -44.91 28.93
C LEU A 21 12.32 -43.97 29.42
N GLY A 22 11.19 -43.90 28.72
CA GLY A 22 10.01 -43.16 29.15
C GLY A 22 9.87 -41.73 28.62
N TRP A 23 10.66 -41.32 27.61
CA TRP A 23 10.58 -39.99 26.96
C TRP A 23 9.63 -39.94 25.75
N TRP A 24 8.81 -40.97 25.53
CA TRP A 24 7.84 -41.03 24.42
C TRP A 24 6.85 -39.85 24.38
N TRP A 25 6.57 -39.23 25.53
CA TRP A 25 5.69 -38.07 25.63
C TRP A 25 6.38 -36.74 25.27
N ALA A 26 7.71 -36.71 25.22
CA ALA A 26 8.48 -35.48 24.99
C ALA A 26 8.24 -34.90 23.58
N ASP A 27 8.14 -35.76 22.57
CA ASP A 27 7.84 -35.34 21.19
C ASP A 27 6.43 -34.73 21.08
N SER A 28 5.43 -35.35 21.72
CA SER A 28 4.07 -34.80 21.74
C SER A 28 3.98 -33.45 22.46
N VAL A 29 4.76 -33.26 23.52
CA VAL A 29 4.86 -31.96 24.22
C VAL A 29 5.55 -30.92 23.34
N ALA A 30 6.65 -31.28 22.67
CA ALA A 30 7.34 -30.39 21.74
C ALA A 30 6.43 -29.98 20.56
N ALA A 31 5.72 -30.94 19.97
CA ALA A 31 4.73 -30.68 18.93
C ALA A 31 3.59 -29.77 19.42
N GLY A 32 3.15 -29.95 20.66
CA GLY A 32 2.15 -29.08 21.29
C GLY A 32 2.65 -27.64 21.45
N PHE A 33 3.90 -27.44 21.89
CA PHE A 33 4.50 -26.12 22.00
C PHE A 33 4.64 -25.42 20.64
N ILE A 34 5.17 -26.12 19.64
CA ILE A 34 5.31 -25.57 18.28
C ILE A 34 3.93 -25.23 17.69
N SER A 35 2.94 -26.11 17.87
CA SER A 35 1.59 -25.86 17.37
C SER A 35 0.94 -24.65 18.05
N LEU A 36 1.19 -24.43 19.34
CA LEU A 36 0.65 -23.28 20.06
C LEU A 36 1.32 -21.97 19.59
N GLU A 37 2.63 -22.00 19.37
CA GLU A 37 3.39 -20.86 18.85
C GLU A 37 2.87 -20.43 17.47
N VAL A 38 2.74 -21.38 16.55
CA VAL A 38 2.19 -21.13 15.20
C VAL A 38 0.74 -20.62 15.26
N LEU A 39 -0.08 -21.16 16.18
CA LEU A 39 -1.48 -20.72 16.31
C LEU A 39 -1.59 -19.28 16.83
N MET A 40 -0.75 -18.91 17.79
CA MET A 40 -0.71 -17.55 18.34
C MET A 40 -0.21 -16.53 17.32
N ASP A 41 0.79 -16.89 16.53
CA ASP A 41 1.29 -16.07 15.42
C ASP A 41 0.20 -15.88 14.36
N GLY A 42 -0.44 -16.98 13.94
CA GLY A 42 -1.55 -16.94 12.99
C GLY A 42 -2.73 -16.08 13.48
N TYR A 43 -3.12 -16.20 14.75
CA TYR A 43 -4.20 -15.40 15.33
C TYR A 43 -3.87 -13.90 15.30
N THR A 44 -2.64 -13.55 15.67
CA THR A 44 -2.17 -12.15 15.68
C THR A 44 -2.17 -11.57 14.27
N ASN A 45 -1.65 -12.33 13.30
CA ASN A 45 -1.61 -11.91 11.90
C ASN A 45 -3.01 -11.74 11.29
N ILE A 46 -3.93 -12.69 11.53
CA ILE A 46 -5.32 -12.58 11.05
C ILE A 46 -6.02 -11.39 11.68
N ARG A 47 -5.83 -11.18 12.99
CA ARG A 47 -6.39 -10.01 13.69
C ARG A 47 -5.89 -8.71 13.08
N GLN A 48 -4.61 -8.64 12.74
CA GLN A 48 -4.01 -7.46 12.11
C GLN A 48 -4.56 -7.25 10.69
N ALA A 49 -4.60 -8.28 9.85
CA ALA A 49 -5.19 -8.19 8.51
C ALA A 49 -6.68 -7.79 8.56
N MET A 50 -7.44 -8.29 9.54
CA MET A 50 -8.83 -7.89 9.77
C MET A 50 -8.92 -6.43 10.24
N SER A 51 -8.02 -6.00 11.12
CA SER A 51 -7.93 -4.60 11.55
C SER A 51 -7.62 -3.71 10.35
N ASP A 52 -6.64 -4.05 9.52
CA ASP A 52 -6.29 -3.28 8.34
C ASP A 52 -7.44 -3.20 7.34
N LEU A 53 -8.21 -4.29 7.16
CA LEU A 53 -9.38 -4.30 6.29
C LEU A 53 -10.52 -3.43 6.85
N MET A 54 -10.80 -3.54 8.15
CA MET A 54 -11.86 -2.75 8.81
C MET A 54 -11.46 -1.29 9.01
N ASP A 55 -10.17 -1.01 9.15
CA ASP A 55 -9.59 0.30 9.42
C ASP A 55 -8.97 0.92 8.15
N GLN A 56 -9.44 0.51 6.97
CA GLN A 56 -9.34 1.29 5.72
C GLN A 56 -10.07 2.65 5.81
N ARG A 57 -10.33 3.19 7.00
CA ARG A 57 -10.63 4.59 7.18
C ARG A 57 -9.38 5.37 6.78
N PRO A 58 -9.47 6.24 5.76
CA PRO A 58 -8.31 6.94 5.25
C PRO A 58 -7.85 7.93 6.31
N THR A 59 -6.86 7.53 7.11
CA THR A 59 -6.18 8.47 7.99
C THR A 59 -5.29 9.31 7.07
N ALA A 60 -5.72 10.53 6.80
CA ALA A 60 -5.02 11.50 5.99
C ALA A 60 -3.74 11.95 6.71
N VAL A 61 -2.72 11.10 6.71
CA VAL A 61 -1.36 11.48 7.08
C VAL A 61 -0.48 11.01 5.94
N GLY A 62 -0.34 11.87 4.93
CA GLY A 62 0.64 11.68 3.87
C GLY A 62 2.05 11.81 4.44
N SER A 63 3.02 11.08 3.88
CA SER A 63 4.43 11.31 4.20
C SER A 63 4.89 12.70 3.73
N GLU A 64 5.94 13.24 4.34
CA GLU A 64 6.56 14.51 3.93
C GLU A 64 6.95 14.49 2.44
N GLU A 65 7.35 13.32 1.93
CA GLU A 65 7.71 13.13 0.53
C GLU A 65 6.50 13.17 -0.40
N ALA A 66 5.37 12.58 -0.01
CA ALA A 66 4.10 12.70 -0.74
C ALA A 66 3.64 14.16 -0.81
N LEU A 67 3.74 14.90 0.30
CA LEU A 67 3.40 16.33 0.36
C LEU A 67 4.30 17.15 -0.58
N ASN A 68 5.62 16.92 -0.56
CA ASN A 68 6.57 17.64 -1.41
C ASN A 68 6.29 17.42 -2.91
N ILE A 69 6.07 16.17 -3.33
CA ILE A 69 5.78 15.86 -4.74
C ILE A 69 4.43 16.44 -5.15
N GLY A 70 3.42 16.33 -4.28
CA GLY A 70 2.09 16.90 -4.51
C GLY A 70 2.12 18.42 -4.69
N GLU A 71 2.78 19.15 -3.78
CA GLU A 71 2.93 20.60 -3.86
C GLU A 71 3.63 21.04 -5.16
N ARG A 72 4.69 20.34 -5.57
CA ARG A 72 5.41 20.65 -6.81
C ARG A 72 4.56 20.37 -8.06
N LEU A 73 3.78 19.29 -8.05
CA LEU A 73 2.83 18.98 -9.12
C LEU A 73 1.74 20.05 -9.22
N CYS A 74 1.10 20.40 -8.11
CA CYS A 74 0.12 21.48 -8.05
C CYS A 74 0.73 22.80 -8.57
N ALA A 75 1.94 23.16 -8.13
CA ALA A 75 2.61 24.37 -8.59
C ALA A 75 2.90 24.38 -10.10
N LYS A 76 3.17 23.21 -10.71
CA LYS A 76 3.32 23.07 -12.17
C LYS A 76 1.97 23.27 -12.89
N ILE A 77 0.94 22.54 -12.47
CA ILE A 77 -0.38 22.57 -13.13
C ILE A 77 -1.07 23.93 -12.97
N ARG A 78 -0.93 24.58 -11.81
CA ARG A 78 -1.49 25.91 -11.52
C ARG A 78 -0.96 27.02 -12.44
N ARG A 79 0.18 26.81 -13.11
CA ARG A 79 0.75 27.77 -14.08
C ARG A 79 0.06 27.73 -15.45
N ARG A 80 -0.77 26.72 -15.72
CA ARG A 80 -1.53 26.63 -16.97
C ARG A 80 -2.62 27.70 -17.02
N VAL A 81 -2.84 28.28 -18.19
CA VAL A 81 -3.77 29.42 -18.39
C VAL A 81 -5.24 29.02 -18.22
N ASP A 82 -5.56 27.78 -18.57
CA ASP A 82 -6.88 27.17 -18.54
C ASP A 82 -7.27 26.65 -17.16
N VAL A 83 -6.33 26.60 -16.20
CA VAL A 83 -6.54 26.16 -14.82
C VAL A 83 -6.81 27.38 -13.93
N ALA A 84 -7.92 27.32 -13.20
CA ALA A 84 -8.28 28.29 -12.16
C ALA A 84 -7.61 27.93 -10.84
N ASP A 85 -7.73 26.67 -10.44
CA ASP A 85 -7.17 26.14 -9.21
C ASP A 85 -6.92 24.63 -9.32
N VAL A 86 -6.05 24.10 -8.47
CA VAL A 86 -5.68 22.68 -8.47
C VAL A 86 -5.33 22.20 -7.07
N GLU A 87 -5.82 21.02 -6.74
CA GLU A 87 -5.53 20.31 -5.50
C GLU A 87 -5.18 18.88 -5.83
N VAL A 88 -4.27 18.29 -5.06
CA VAL A 88 -3.86 16.91 -5.24
C VAL A 88 -3.95 16.17 -3.92
N ARG A 89 -4.57 14.99 -3.97
CA ARG A 89 -4.64 14.07 -2.84
C ARG A 89 -3.86 12.82 -3.20
N LEU A 90 -2.68 12.70 -2.62
CA LEU A 90 -1.79 11.57 -2.84
C LEU A 90 -1.85 10.59 -1.66
N ARG A 91 -1.76 9.31 -1.98
CA ARG A 91 -1.60 8.18 -1.08
C ARG A 91 -0.31 7.47 -1.42
N GLU A 92 0.44 7.08 -0.39
CA GLU A 92 1.65 6.29 -0.54
C GLU A 92 1.31 4.80 -0.63
N GLU A 93 1.80 4.16 -1.69
CA GLU A 93 1.71 2.71 -1.93
C GLU A 93 3.13 2.16 -2.05
N GLY A 94 3.82 2.02 -0.92
CA GLY A 94 5.22 1.57 -0.87
C GLY A 94 6.18 2.66 -1.35
N HIS A 95 6.74 2.51 -2.56
CA HIS A 95 7.69 3.49 -3.13
C HIS A 95 7.06 4.38 -4.22
N VAL A 96 5.79 4.14 -4.54
CA VAL A 96 5.02 4.90 -5.53
C VAL A 96 3.87 5.63 -4.84
N PHE A 97 3.37 6.68 -5.48
CA PHE A 97 2.26 7.48 -5.00
C PHE A 97 1.10 7.37 -5.98
N SER A 98 -0.07 7.00 -5.47
CA SER A 98 -1.34 6.97 -6.20
C SER A 98 -2.27 8.07 -5.70
N GLY A 99 -3.26 8.49 -6.49
CA GLY A 99 -4.16 9.51 -6.00
C GLY A 99 -5.00 10.22 -7.04
N GLU A 100 -5.55 11.34 -6.59
CA GLU A 100 -6.53 12.15 -7.32
C GLU A 100 -6.00 13.57 -7.49
N LEU A 101 -6.12 14.09 -8.71
CA LEU A 101 -5.80 15.47 -9.07
C LEU A 101 -7.11 16.19 -9.41
N PHE A 102 -7.53 17.07 -8.53
CA PHE A 102 -8.72 17.89 -8.70
C PHE A 102 -8.35 19.18 -9.40
N VAL A 103 -8.94 19.42 -10.57
CA VAL A 103 -8.63 20.57 -11.40
C VAL A 103 -9.88 21.40 -11.61
N ALA A 104 -9.86 22.64 -11.12
CA ALA A 104 -10.85 23.63 -11.48
C ALA A 104 -10.42 24.33 -12.78
N LEU A 105 -11.17 24.12 -13.85
CA LEU A 105 -10.95 24.81 -15.12
C LEU A 105 -11.62 26.19 -15.10
N ARG A 106 -11.03 27.18 -15.78
CA ARG A 106 -11.67 28.50 -15.96
C ARG A 106 -12.90 28.36 -16.86
N GLU A 107 -13.95 29.13 -16.57
CA GLU A 107 -15.28 29.12 -17.23
C GLU A 107 -15.31 29.45 -18.74
N SER A 108 -14.15 29.42 -19.43
CA SER A 108 -14.08 29.75 -20.86
C SER A 108 -14.61 28.65 -21.79
N ASP A 109 -14.77 27.41 -21.31
CA ASP A 109 -15.25 26.30 -22.14
C ASP A 109 -16.34 25.48 -21.42
N THR A 110 -17.57 25.55 -21.94
CA THR A 110 -18.73 24.78 -21.46
C THR A 110 -18.97 23.49 -22.25
N LEU A 111 -18.22 23.28 -23.35
CA LEU A 111 -18.35 22.11 -24.20
C LEU A 111 -17.68 20.88 -23.55
N PRO A 112 -18.43 19.79 -23.31
CA PRO A 112 -17.87 18.60 -22.66
C PRO A 112 -16.65 18.00 -23.37
N SER A 113 -16.61 18.06 -24.70
CA SER A 113 -15.49 17.56 -25.50
C SER A 113 -14.20 18.35 -25.28
N ARG A 114 -14.29 19.67 -25.06
CA ARG A 114 -13.13 20.51 -24.76
C ARG A 114 -12.63 20.32 -23.34
N ILE A 115 -13.55 20.15 -22.40
CA ILE A 115 -13.21 19.80 -21.02
C ILE A 115 -12.45 18.46 -21.00
N ALA A 116 -12.98 17.44 -21.68
CA ALA A 116 -12.34 16.13 -21.77
C ALA A 116 -10.93 16.22 -22.40
N ALA A 117 -10.75 17.00 -23.46
CA ALA A 117 -9.44 17.22 -24.08
C ALA A 117 -8.46 17.89 -23.12
N LYS A 118 -8.87 18.96 -22.42
CA LYS A 118 -8.02 19.63 -21.41
C LYS A 118 -7.64 18.70 -20.26
N VAL A 119 -8.59 17.91 -19.76
CA VAL A 119 -8.35 16.93 -18.70
C VAL A 119 -7.34 15.89 -19.17
N ALA A 120 -7.45 15.40 -20.40
CA ALA A 120 -6.48 14.47 -20.98
C ALA A 120 -5.08 15.10 -21.09
N ASP A 121 -4.98 16.34 -21.57
CA ASP A 121 -3.70 17.05 -21.66
C ASP A 121 -3.07 17.29 -20.28
N ILE A 122 -3.89 17.52 -19.24
CA ILE A 122 -3.40 17.67 -17.86
C ILE A 122 -2.95 16.32 -17.30
N ALA A 123 -3.68 15.24 -17.59
CA ALA A 123 -3.33 13.90 -17.17
C ALA A 123 -1.98 13.47 -17.76
N GLU A 124 -1.73 13.76 -19.04
CA GLU A 124 -0.44 13.50 -19.69
C GLU A 124 0.70 14.30 -19.05
N ASP A 125 0.48 15.59 -18.77
CA ASP A 125 1.46 16.46 -18.11
C ASP A 125 1.81 16.01 -16.69
N ALA A 126 0.82 15.48 -15.97
CA ALA A 126 0.97 14.96 -14.62
C ALA A 126 1.68 13.60 -14.63
N ALA A 127 1.33 12.71 -15.57
CA ALA A 127 2.01 11.43 -15.75
C ALA A 127 3.49 11.60 -16.16
N ALA A 128 3.80 12.64 -16.95
CA ALA A 128 5.18 12.96 -17.34
C ALA A 128 5.96 13.73 -16.26
N PHE A 129 5.35 14.07 -15.12
CA PHE A 129 5.99 14.90 -14.10
C PHE A 129 7.05 14.14 -13.29
N ASP A 130 6.71 12.95 -12.79
CA ASP A 130 7.59 12.12 -11.97
C ASP A 130 7.19 10.65 -12.12
N TRP A 131 8.18 9.76 -12.27
CA TRP A 131 7.96 8.32 -12.43
C TRP A 131 7.34 7.66 -11.19
N ARG A 132 7.43 8.31 -10.03
CA ARG A 132 6.86 7.82 -8.77
C ARG A 132 5.35 8.03 -8.68
N LEU A 133 4.79 8.90 -9.52
CA LEU A 133 3.35 9.09 -9.61
C LEU A 133 2.76 7.99 -10.50
N TYR A 134 1.96 7.12 -9.89
CA TYR A 134 1.33 6.00 -10.56
C TYR A 134 -0.18 6.06 -10.35
N ASN A 135 -0.96 5.81 -11.40
CA ASN A 135 -2.43 5.79 -11.32
C ASN A 135 -3.04 7.10 -10.77
N LEU A 136 -2.64 8.24 -11.34
CA LEU A 136 -3.22 9.54 -11.01
C LEU A 136 -4.52 9.74 -11.79
N VAL A 137 -5.64 9.93 -11.08
CA VAL A 137 -6.93 10.22 -11.70
C VAL A 137 -7.14 11.73 -11.74
N VAL A 138 -7.37 12.30 -12.93
CA VAL A 138 -7.67 13.73 -13.07
C VAL A 138 -9.17 13.94 -13.08
N MET A 139 -9.67 14.65 -12.07
CA MET A 139 -11.08 14.99 -11.94
C MET A 139 -11.31 16.48 -12.21
N PRO A 140 -12.06 16.83 -13.27
CA PRO A 140 -12.51 18.21 -13.44
C PRO A 140 -13.53 18.54 -12.35
N VAL A 141 -13.26 19.58 -11.57
CA VAL A 141 -14.15 20.04 -10.50
C VAL A 141 -14.61 21.47 -10.76
N THR A 142 -15.74 21.83 -10.18
CA THR A 142 -16.20 23.22 -10.19
C THR A 142 -15.38 24.02 -9.17
N PRO A 143 -15.00 25.29 -9.44
CA PRO A 143 -14.17 26.08 -8.52
C PRO A 143 -14.68 26.17 -7.07
N GLN A 144 -15.99 26.01 -6.84
CA GLN A 144 -16.60 26.07 -5.50
C GLN A 144 -16.35 24.82 -4.64
N SER A 145 -15.98 23.67 -5.20
CA SER A 145 -15.82 22.44 -4.41
C SER A 145 -14.45 22.29 -3.73
N LEU A 146 -13.42 22.99 -4.21
CA LEU A 146 -12.06 22.91 -3.65
C LEU A 146 -11.92 23.59 -2.28
N THR A 147 -12.81 24.52 -1.94
CA THR A 147 -12.72 25.28 -0.68
C THR A 147 -13.33 24.55 0.53
N THR A 148 -14.04 23.45 0.30
CA THR A 148 -14.83 22.79 1.35
C THR A 148 -14.07 21.69 2.10
N GLU A 149 -13.05 21.05 1.49
CA GLU A 149 -12.34 19.93 2.13
C GLU A 149 -11.31 20.36 3.20
N GLU A 150 -10.86 21.62 3.21
CA GLU A 150 -9.90 22.14 4.20
C GLU A 150 -10.50 22.39 5.61
N GLN A 151 -11.82 22.20 5.83
CA GLN A 151 -12.49 22.50 7.12
C GLN A 151 -13.22 21.32 7.78
N GLY A 152 -12.98 20.08 7.33
CA GLY A 152 -13.60 18.85 7.85
C GLY A 152 -12.73 18.07 8.82
#